data_AF-A0A7H9HTX1-F1
#
_entry.id   AF-A0A7H9HTX1-F1
#
_cell.length_a   1.000
_cell.length_b   1.000
_cell.length_c   1.000
_cell.angle_alpha   90.00
_cell.angle_beta   90.00
_cell.angle_gamma   90.00
#
_symmetry.space_group_name_H-M   'P 1'
#
loop_
_entity.id
_entity.type
_entity.pdbx_description
1 polymer ?
#
loop_
_entity_poly.entity_id
_entity_poly.type
_entity_poly.pdbx_seq_one_letter_code
_entity_poly.pdbx_strand_id
1 'polypeptide(L)'
;MHCCGNRSDLTFLVVDIVSEWETMLYDCNMGFYVMNSTSIHNMEGLVNFLLQLNESPREALMRCRIKDSQSKQLAGIVIDNISYLSHDVNSYNLLIRTLKMLRNTFGCWILTVSYGLEYYNGVENALASPHRAGSLTRVPLGYTNEMDAMIIRDTDSTARLCS
;
A
#
# COMPACT_ATOMS: atom_id res chain seq x y z
N MET A 1 21.12 15.51 -20.56
CA MET A 1 19.67 15.33 -20.34
C MET A 1 19.47 15.27 -18.82
N HIS A 2 19.21 16.43 -18.21
CA HIS A 2 19.04 16.56 -16.76
C HIS A 2 17.55 16.43 -16.42
N CYS A 3 17.14 15.31 -15.84
CA CYS A 3 15.80 15.11 -15.31
C CYS A 3 15.88 14.46 -13.92
N CYS A 4 16.51 15.14 -12.97
CA CYS A 4 16.25 14.88 -11.55
C CYS A 4 15.67 16.17 -10.99
N GLY A 5 14.33 16.24 -10.91
CA GLY A 5 13.67 17.26 -10.11
C GLY A 5 14.25 17.22 -8.69
N ASN A 6 14.36 18.38 -8.08
CA ASN A 6 14.90 18.53 -6.73
C ASN A 6 14.10 17.62 -5.79
N ARG A 7 14.74 16.61 -5.17
CA ARG A 7 14.06 15.63 -4.30
C ARG A 7 13.35 16.28 -3.11
N SER A 8 13.64 17.56 -2.83
CA SER A 8 12.97 18.40 -1.84
C SER A 8 11.48 18.62 -2.12
N ASP A 9 11.05 18.50 -3.37
CA ASP A 9 9.70 18.87 -3.80
C ASP A 9 8.75 17.66 -3.89
N LEU A 10 9.25 16.48 -3.52
CA LEU A 10 8.51 15.23 -3.52
C LEU A 10 8.07 14.86 -2.10
N THR A 11 6.89 14.28 -2.00
CA THR A 11 6.37 13.68 -0.77
C THR A 11 5.79 12.29 -1.07
N PHE A 12 5.81 11.43 -0.07
CA PHE A 12 5.20 10.10 -0.14
C PHE A 12 4.06 9.99 0.86
N LEU A 13 3.05 9.20 0.53
CA LEU A 13 2.00 8.81 1.47
C LEU A 13 2.24 7.38 1.91
N VAL A 14 2.34 7.16 3.21
CA VAL A 14 2.41 5.83 3.81
C VAL A 14 1.12 5.58 4.56
N VAL A 15 0.35 4.61 4.08
CA VAL A 15 -0.83 4.08 4.77
C VAL A 15 -0.36 2.93 5.64
N ASP A 16 -0.09 3.27 6.90
CA ASP A 16 0.53 2.40 7.88
C ASP A 16 -0.53 1.69 8.71
N ILE A 17 -0.99 0.53 8.23
CA ILE A 17 -1.97 -0.33 8.90
C ILE A 17 -1.29 -1.09 10.06
N VAL A 18 0.01 -1.40 9.93
CA VAL A 18 0.77 -2.19 10.91
C VAL A 18 1.34 -1.36 12.06
N SER A 19 1.39 -0.04 11.92
CA SER A 19 1.93 0.91 12.92
C SER A 19 3.44 0.80 13.14
N GLU A 20 4.20 0.50 12.10
CA GLU A 20 5.66 0.25 12.17
C GLU A 20 6.50 1.31 11.44
N TRP A 21 5.90 2.15 10.60
CA TRP A 21 6.66 3.01 9.68
C TRP A 21 7.19 4.28 10.34
N GLU A 22 6.49 4.81 11.36
CA GLU A 22 6.83 6.08 11.99
C GLU A 22 8.28 6.12 12.52
N THR A 23 8.75 5.04 13.15
CA THR A 23 10.12 4.94 13.66
C THR A 23 11.16 4.82 12.54
N MET A 24 10.83 4.09 11.46
CA MET A 24 11.74 3.88 10.32
C MET A 24 11.93 5.14 9.47
N LEU A 25 10.91 6.01 9.43
CA LEU A 25 10.93 7.22 8.62
C LEU A 25 11.62 8.41 9.30
N TYR A 26 11.92 8.32 10.61
CA TYR A 26 12.50 9.43 11.38
C TYR A 26 13.84 9.92 10.81
N ASP A 27 14.68 9.00 10.32
CA ASP A 27 16.01 9.31 9.79
C ASP A 27 16.01 9.58 8.27
N CYS A 28 14.84 9.54 7.63
CA CYS A 28 14.74 9.76 6.20
C CYS A 28 14.66 11.26 5.88
N ASN A 29 15.61 11.76 5.08
CA ASN A 29 15.62 13.14 4.56
C ASN A 29 14.61 13.34 3.40
N MET A 30 13.40 12.80 3.55
CA MET A 30 12.33 12.84 2.55
C MET A 30 11.00 13.27 3.19
N GLY A 31 10.11 13.76 2.33
CA GLY A 31 8.78 14.18 2.72
C GLY A 31 7.80 13.02 2.90
N PHE A 32 7.12 12.94 4.05
CA PHE A 32 6.13 11.89 4.29
C PHE A 32 4.84 12.43 4.89
N TYR A 33 3.73 11.87 4.41
CA TYR A 33 2.48 11.81 5.13
C TYR A 33 2.28 10.38 5.63
N VAL A 34 1.97 10.23 6.91
CA VAL A 34 1.70 8.90 7.50
C VAL A 34 0.25 8.83 7.94
N MET A 35 -0.56 8.04 7.25
CA MET A 35 -1.92 7.72 7.65
C MET A 35 -1.90 6.47 8.53
N ASN A 36 -2.07 6.68 9.84
CA ASN A 36 -2.20 5.61 10.83
C ASN A 36 -3.40 5.93 11.73
N SER A 37 -4.52 5.27 11.44
CA SER A 37 -5.82 5.50 12.10
C SER A 37 -6.61 4.21 12.11
N THR A 38 -7.40 3.96 13.16
CA THR A 38 -8.30 2.80 13.23
C THR A 38 -9.28 2.75 12.06
N SER A 39 -9.59 3.90 11.44
CA SER A 39 -10.47 3.98 10.27
C SER A 39 -9.94 3.24 9.04
N ILE A 40 -8.62 3.02 8.91
CA ILE A 40 -8.04 2.32 7.75
C ILE A 40 -7.80 0.83 8.00
N HIS A 41 -8.16 0.30 9.18
CA HIS A 41 -7.98 -1.12 9.52
C HIS A 41 -9.02 -2.04 8.88
N ASN A 42 -9.86 -1.51 7.98
CA ASN A 42 -10.78 -2.28 7.16
C ASN A 42 -10.79 -1.72 5.74
N MET A 43 -11.21 -2.55 4.79
CA MET A 43 -11.10 -2.25 3.36
C MET A 43 -11.97 -1.05 2.94
N GLU A 44 -13.17 -0.91 3.52
CA GLU A 44 -14.06 0.22 3.25
C GLU A 44 -13.42 1.54 3.67
N GLY A 45 -12.91 1.63 4.89
CA GLY A 45 -12.31 2.84 5.42
C GLY A 45 -10.98 3.20 4.74
N LEU A 46 -10.20 2.21 4.29
CA LEU A 46 -9.07 2.43 3.40
C LEU A 46 -9.51 3.07 2.08
N VAL A 47 -10.46 2.44 1.38
CA VAL A 47 -10.96 2.94 0.09
C VAL A 47 -11.55 4.35 0.25
N ASN A 48 -12.34 4.60 1.28
CA ASN A 48 -12.93 5.93 1.53
C ASN A 48 -11.87 7.00 1.75
N PHE A 49 -10.78 6.68 2.46
CA PHE A 49 -9.65 7.60 2.60
C PHE A 49 -8.97 7.89 1.25
N LEU A 50 -8.74 6.86 0.44
CA LEU A 50 -8.12 7.00 -0.88
C LEU A 50 -9.02 7.75 -1.88
N LEU A 51 -10.34 7.57 -1.83
CA LEU A 51 -11.29 8.35 -2.60
C LEU A 51 -11.28 9.82 -2.17
N GLN A 52 -11.30 10.09 -0.85
CA GLN A 52 -11.15 11.46 -0.35
C GLN A 52 -9.81 12.08 -0.77
N LEU A 53 -8.72 11.30 -0.79
CA LEU A 53 -7.43 11.78 -1.28
C LEU A 53 -7.51 12.24 -2.74
N ASN A 54 -8.28 11.53 -3.57
CA ASN A 54 -8.47 11.91 -4.97
C ASN A 54 -9.37 13.15 -5.12
N GLU A 55 -10.42 13.27 -4.31
CA GLU A 55 -11.41 14.35 -4.39
C GLU A 55 -10.95 15.65 -3.70
N SER A 56 -10.47 15.54 -2.46
CA SER A 56 -10.00 16.64 -1.63
C SER A 56 -8.65 16.30 -0.96
N PRO A 57 -7.53 16.33 -1.72
CA PRO A 57 -6.23 15.86 -1.23
C PRO A 57 -5.78 16.58 0.04
N ARG A 58 -6.03 17.89 0.10
CA ARG A 58 -5.71 18.72 1.27
C ARG A 58 -6.41 18.23 2.54
N GLU A 59 -7.68 17.88 2.45
CA GLU A 59 -8.47 17.41 3.59
C GLU A 59 -8.05 16.00 4.01
N ALA A 60 -7.84 15.10 3.04
CA ALA A 60 -7.37 13.76 3.30
C ALA A 60 -6.00 13.77 4.01
N LEU A 61 -5.04 14.52 3.49
CA LEU A 61 -3.69 14.61 4.06
C LEU A 61 -3.66 15.27 5.45
N MET A 62 -4.63 16.13 5.77
CA MET A 62 -4.78 16.68 7.12
C MET A 62 -5.13 15.65 8.19
N ARG A 63 -5.65 14.48 7.79
CA ARG A 63 -5.93 13.33 8.67
C ARG A 63 -4.69 12.50 8.99
N CYS A 64 -3.57 12.71 8.29
CA CYS A 64 -2.32 12.00 8.54
C CYS A 64 -1.68 12.48 9.86
N ARG A 65 -0.96 11.58 10.55
CA ARG A 65 -0.24 11.88 11.80
C ARG A 65 1.01 12.71 11.53
N ILE A 66 1.91 12.16 10.71
CA ILE A 66 3.05 12.91 10.16
C ILE A 66 2.57 13.66 8.93
N LYS A 67 2.96 14.93 8.83
CA LYS A 67 2.55 15.84 7.76
C LYS A 67 3.77 16.55 7.22
N ASP A 68 3.97 16.45 5.91
CA ASP A 68 4.89 17.32 5.19
C ASP A 68 4.15 18.58 4.67
N SER A 69 4.86 19.43 3.91
CA SER A 69 4.25 20.55 3.20
C SER A 69 3.26 20.07 2.14
N GLN A 70 2.09 20.72 2.09
CA GLN A 70 1.05 20.46 1.09
C GLN A 70 1.41 20.98 -0.31
N SER A 71 2.49 21.75 -0.44
CA SER A 71 2.96 22.31 -1.71
C SER A 71 3.74 21.30 -2.57
N LYS A 72 4.05 20.11 -2.03
CA LYS A 72 4.90 19.12 -2.68
C LYS A 72 4.09 18.14 -3.53
N GLN A 73 4.74 17.60 -4.56
CA GLN A 73 4.14 16.60 -5.44
C GLN A 73 4.12 15.23 -4.75
N LEU A 74 2.94 14.57 -4.73
CA LEU A 74 2.81 13.19 -4.26
C LEU A 74 3.50 12.24 -5.26
N ALA A 75 4.67 11.73 -4.88
CA ALA A 75 5.49 10.88 -5.75
C ALA A 75 5.12 9.40 -5.66
N GLY A 76 4.67 8.94 -4.49
CA GLY A 76 4.32 7.55 -4.28
C GLY A 76 3.36 7.33 -3.12
N ILE A 77 2.63 6.22 -3.19
CA ILE A 77 1.74 5.73 -2.14
C ILE A 77 2.19 4.33 -1.75
N VAL A 78 2.45 4.13 -0.46
CA VAL A 78 2.76 2.84 0.15
C VAL A 78 1.58 2.40 1.00
N ILE A 79 1.12 1.16 0.85
CA ILE A 79 0.09 0.56 1.72
C ILE A 79 0.67 -0.70 2.35
N ASP A 80 0.83 -0.67 3.67
CA ASP A 80 1.41 -1.78 4.44
C ASP A 80 0.56 -2.06 5.69
N ASN A 81 -0.13 -3.19 5.83
CA ASN A 81 -0.13 -4.40 5.01
C ASN A 81 -1.56 -4.80 4.60
N ILE A 82 -1.80 -5.04 3.30
CA ILE A 82 -3.14 -5.37 2.79
C ILE A 82 -3.65 -6.75 3.25
N SER A 83 -2.78 -7.61 3.79
CA SER A 83 -3.16 -8.91 4.36
C SER A 83 -4.01 -8.82 5.63
N TYR A 84 -4.05 -7.67 6.32
CA TYR A 84 -4.94 -7.46 7.47
C TYR A 84 -6.38 -7.09 7.07
N LEU A 85 -6.62 -6.78 5.79
CA LEU A 85 -7.91 -6.31 5.30
C LEU A 85 -8.77 -7.46 4.74
N SER A 86 -10.10 -7.27 4.72
CA SER A 86 -11.08 -8.23 4.16
C SER A 86 -10.60 -8.87 2.84
N HIS A 87 -10.81 -10.19 2.71
CA HIS A 87 -10.39 -11.01 1.56
C HIS A 87 -11.49 -11.29 0.54
N ASP A 88 -12.51 -10.45 0.43
CA ASP A 88 -13.49 -10.59 -0.64
C ASP A 88 -12.99 -9.94 -1.95
N VAL A 89 -13.27 -10.62 -3.06
CA VAL A 89 -12.78 -10.22 -4.39
C VAL A 89 -13.29 -8.85 -4.82
N ASN A 90 -14.51 -8.48 -4.44
CA ASN A 90 -15.13 -7.21 -4.84
C ASN A 90 -14.41 -6.03 -4.21
N SER A 91 -14.05 -6.13 -2.93
CA SER A 91 -13.34 -5.06 -2.25
C SER A 91 -11.92 -4.86 -2.79
N TYR A 92 -11.22 -5.94 -3.15
CA TYR A 92 -9.94 -5.84 -3.86
C TYR A 92 -10.06 -5.22 -5.26
N ASN A 93 -11.12 -5.57 -6.01
CA ASN A 93 -11.41 -4.96 -7.31
C ASN A 93 -11.69 -3.46 -7.19
N LEU A 94 -12.36 -3.03 -6.13
CA LEU A 94 -12.57 -1.61 -5.84
C LEU A 94 -11.25 -0.93 -5.46
N LEU A 95 -10.45 -1.54 -4.59
CA LEU A 95 -9.13 -1.02 -4.20
C LEU A 95 -8.24 -0.79 -5.43
N ILE A 96 -8.08 -1.78 -6.32
CA ILE A 96 -7.20 -1.62 -7.50
C ILE A 96 -7.69 -0.52 -8.45
N ARG A 97 -9.02 -0.37 -8.62
CA ARG A 97 -9.60 0.73 -9.42
C ARG A 97 -9.29 2.09 -8.80
N THR A 98 -9.44 2.21 -7.49
CA THR A 98 -9.11 3.44 -6.76
C THR A 98 -7.62 3.78 -6.85
N LEU A 99 -6.73 2.78 -6.72
CA LEU A 99 -5.28 2.98 -6.87
C LEU A 99 -4.88 3.40 -8.29
N LYS A 100 -5.47 2.79 -9.32
CA LYS A 100 -5.27 3.21 -10.72
C LYS A 100 -5.76 4.64 -10.96
N MET A 101 -6.89 5.01 -10.39
CA MET A 101 -7.39 6.39 -10.44
C MET A 101 -6.39 7.36 -9.80
N LEU A 102 -5.90 7.07 -8.59
CA LEU A 102 -4.89 7.89 -7.91
C LEU A 102 -3.59 8.03 -8.72
N ARG A 103 -3.11 6.93 -9.31
CA ARG A 103 -1.95 6.95 -10.23
C ARG A 103 -2.20 7.88 -11.41
N ASN A 104 -3.40 7.83 -12.02
CA ASN A 104 -3.74 8.69 -13.14
C ASN A 104 -3.87 10.17 -12.75
N THR A 105 -4.44 10.46 -11.57
CA THR A 105 -4.64 11.83 -11.06
C THR A 105 -3.31 12.49 -10.66
N PHE A 106 -2.47 11.77 -9.91
CA PHE A 106 -1.26 12.34 -9.30
C PHE A 106 0.05 12.01 -10.04
N GLY A 107 0.03 11.03 -10.94
CA GLY A 107 1.25 10.49 -11.55
C GLY A 107 2.15 9.73 -10.58
N CYS A 108 1.62 9.34 -9.41
CA CYS A 108 2.37 8.64 -8.36
C CYS A 108 2.53 7.15 -8.67
N TRP A 109 3.62 6.54 -8.18
CA TRP A 109 3.73 5.08 -8.14
C TRP A 109 3.01 4.52 -6.91
N ILE A 110 2.60 3.25 -6.99
CA ILE A 110 1.90 2.56 -5.90
C ILE A 110 2.72 1.33 -5.50
N LEU A 111 2.91 1.15 -4.19
CA LEU A 111 3.47 -0.06 -3.61
C LEU A 111 2.50 -0.59 -2.56
N THR A 112 2.17 -1.88 -2.63
CA THR A 112 1.39 -2.56 -1.60
C THR A 112 2.16 -3.76 -1.08
N VAL A 113 2.03 -4.02 0.22
CA VAL A 113 2.71 -5.13 0.89
C VAL A 113 1.67 -6.12 1.35
N SER A 114 1.90 -7.41 1.06
CA SER A 114 1.08 -8.53 1.51
C SER A 114 1.96 -9.65 2.04
N TYR A 115 1.48 -10.38 3.03
CA TYR A 115 2.10 -11.62 3.49
C TYR A 115 1.89 -12.80 2.52
N GLY A 116 2.75 -13.80 2.66
CA GLY A 116 2.66 -15.09 1.99
C GLY A 116 1.54 -15.98 2.54
N LEU A 117 1.38 -17.16 1.95
CA LEU A 117 0.35 -18.14 2.35
C LEU A 117 0.42 -18.55 3.82
N GLU A 118 1.61 -18.54 4.42
CA GLU A 118 1.86 -18.94 5.80
C GLU A 118 1.02 -18.14 6.78
N TYR A 119 0.95 -16.81 6.58
CA TYR A 119 0.12 -15.92 7.38
C TYR A 119 -1.36 -16.34 7.35
N TYR A 120 -1.86 -16.70 6.18
CA TYR A 120 -3.28 -17.01 5.99
C TYR A 120 -3.69 -18.40 6.44
N ASN A 121 -2.73 -19.31 6.66
CA ASN A 121 -3.02 -20.62 7.23
C ASN A 121 -3.38 -20.50 8.72
N GLY A 122 -3.06 -19.37 9.36
CA GLY A 122 -3.35 -19.12 10.75
C GLY A 122 -2.48 -19.93 11.69
N VAL A 123 -2.67 -19.70 12.99
CA VAL A 123 -1.98 -20.43 14.05
C VAL A 123 -2.30 -21.92 13.92
N GLU A 124 -1.26 -22.76 13.95
CA GLU A 124 -1.38 -24.22 13.85
C GLU A 124 -2.11 -24.70 12.58
N ASN A 125 -2.07 -23.93 11.50
CA ASN A 125 -2.77 -24.23 10.24
C ASN A 125 -4.31 -24.37 10.38
N ALA A 126 -4.91 -23.75 11.40
CA ALA A 126 -6.35 -23.82 11.66
C ALA A 126 -7.23 -23.33 10.50
N LEU A 127 -6.68 -22.50 9.60
CA LEU A 127 -7.36 -21.94 8.44
C LEU A 127 -6.77 -22.44 7.11
N ALA A 128 -5.89 -23.45 7.15
CA ALA A 128 -5.28 -23.99 5.96
C ALA A 128 -6.33 -24.63 5.04
N SER A 129 -6.26 -24.33 3.76
CA SER A 129 -7.10 -24.95 2.74
C SER A 129 -6.23 -25.92 1.93
N PRO A 130 -6.64 -27.19 1.76
CA PRO A 130 -5.81 -28.21 1.11
C PRO A 130 -5.63 -28.00 -0.40
N HIS A 131 -6.30 -27.01 -1.02
CA HIS A 131 -6.40 -26.88 -2.48
C HIS A 131 -6.07 -25.47 -2.96
N ARG A 132 -4.80 -25.05 -2.88
CA ARG A 132 -4.27 -23.91 -3.66
C ARG A 132 -2.82 -24.15 -4.06
N ALA A 133 -2.58 -25.19 -4.87
CA ALA A 133 -1.28 -25.37 -5.51
C ALA A 133 -0.99 -24.14 -6.40
N GLY A 134 0.11 -23.45 -6.14
CA GLY A 134 0.66 -22.40 -7.01
C GLY A 134 0.35 -20.94 -6.63
N SER A 135 -0.49 -20.65 -5.64
CA SER A 135 -0.70 -19.27 -5.16
C SER A 135 0.40 -18.88 -4.17
N LEU A 136 0.87 -17.63 -4.21
CA LEU A 136 1.92 -17.13 -3.30
C LEU A 136 1.34 -16.36 -2.11
N THR A 137 0.13 -15.85 -2.26
CA THR A 137 -0.63 -15.11 -1.26
C THR A 137 -2.12 -15.42 -1.41
N ARG A 138 -2.98 -14.94 -0.49
CA ARG A 138 -4.45 -14.96 -0.65
C ARG A 138 -5.02 -13.70 -1.28
N VAL A 139 -4.19 -12.72 -1.62
CA VAL A 139 -4.61 -11.59 -2.45
C VAL A 139 -5.17 -12.13 -3.78
N PRO A 140 -6.36 -11.70 -4.24
CA PRO A 140 -6.97 -12.23 -5.45
C PRO A 140 -6.12 -12.02 -6.71
N LEU A 141 -6.13 -13.00 -7.63
CA LEU A 141 -5.38 -12.91 -8.89
C LEU A 141 -5.76 -11.68 -9.73
N GLY A 142 -7.03 -11.27 -9.69
CA GLY A 142 -7.48 -10.04 -10.38
C GLY A 142 -6.83 -8.76 -9.85
N TYR A 143 -6.31 -8.77 -8.61
CA TYR A 143 -5.53 -7.68 -8.06
C TYR A 143 -4.05 -7.81 -8.45
N THR A 144 -3.46 -9.00 -8.28
CA THR A 144 -2.03 -9.22 -8.55
C THR A 144 -1.66 -9.11 -10.03
N ASN A 145 -2.56 -9.54 -10.94
CA ASN A 145 -2.34 -9.45 -12.38
C ASN A 145 -2.31 -8.00 -12.91
N GLU A 146 -2.74 -7.05 -12.09
CA GLU A 146 -2.75 -5.62 -12.41
C GLU A 146 -1.50 -4.89 -11.89
N MET A 147 -0.59 -5.61 -11.24
CA MET A 147 0.68 -5.08 -10.78
C MET A 147 1.69 -5.10 -11.92
N ASP A 148 2.45 -4.01 -12.08
CA ASP A 148 3.53 -3.93 -13.07
C ASP A 148 4.71 -4.86 -12.70
N ALA A 149 4.88 -5.17 -11.42
CA ALA A 149 5.90 -6.05 -10.89
C ALA A 149 5.47 -6.62 -9.54
N MET A 150 5.84 -7.87 -9.26
CA MET A 150 5.69 -8.46 -7.92
C MET A 150 7.07 -8.89 -7.40
N ILE A 151 7.40 -8.50 -6.17
CA ILE A 151 8.61 -8.94 -5.49
C ILE A 151 8.21 -9.91 -4.39
N ILE A 152 8.75 -11.12 -4.46
CA ILE A 152 8.54 -12.14 -3.43
C ILE A 152 9.82 -12.23 -2.63
N ARG A 153 9.71 -11.96 -1.33
CA ARG A 153 10.80 -12.14 -0.39
C ARG A 153 10.74 -13.57 0.14
N ASP A 154 11.71 -14.40 -0.27
CA ASP A 154 11.80 -15.80 0.17
C ASP A 154 12.49 -15.90 1.54
N THR A 155 13.46 -15.03 1.82
CA THR A 155 14.16 -14.93 3.12
C THR A 155 14.49 -13.48 3.47
N ASP A 156 15.08 -13.24 4.63
CA ASP A 156 15.53 -11.90 5.02
C ASP A 156 16.53 -11.28 4.04
N SER A 157 17.32 -12.12 3.35
CA SER A 157 18.36 -11.68 2.42
C SER A 157 18.07 -11.96 0.94
N THR A 158 17.00 -12.70 0.63
CA THR A 158 16.71 -13.13 -0.75
C THR A 158 15.29 -12.75 -1.17
N ALA A 159 15.20 -12.18 -2.37
CA ALA A 159 13.94 -11.90 -3.02
C ALA A 159 14.05 -12.19 -4.52
N ARG A 160 12.91 -12.48 -5.14
CA ARG A 160 12.78 -12.72 -6.57
C ARG A 160 11.71 -11.84 -7.17
N LEU A 161 11.98 -11.39 -8.39
CA LEU A 161 11.01 -10.66 -9.20
C LEU A 161 10.12 -11.68 -9.94
N CYS A 162 8.82 -11.52 -9.81
CA CYS A 162 7.82 -12.26 -10.57
C CYS A 162 7.16 -11.33 -11.58
N SER A 163 7.21 -11.77 -12.84
CA SER A 163 6.52 -11.19 -14.00
C SER A 163 5.28 -11.99 -14.33
#